data_AF-A0A938TV04-F1
#
_entry.id   AF-A0A938TV04-F1
#
_cell.length_a   1.000
_cell.length_b   1.000
_cell.length_c   1.000
_cell.angle_alpha   90.00
_cell.angle_beta   90.00
_cell.angle_gamma   90.00
#
_symmetry.space_group_name_H-M   'P 1'
#
loop_
_entity.id
_entity.type
_entity.pdbx_description
1 polymer ?
#
loop_
_entity_poly.entity_id
_entity_poly.type
_entity_poly.pdbx_seq_one_letter_code
_entity_poly.pdbx_strand_id
1 'polypeptide(L)' 'FSARGGVYFGGGVLPKLWPMVADSPLIERFDAKGRMTSWISKIPLKLIHDDSAALRGAAIAVDQR' A
#
# COMPACT_ATOMS: atom_id res chain seq x y z
N PHE A 1 -0.26 20.37 2.31
CA PHE A 1 0.39 19.11 1.90
C PHE A 1 -0.68 18.04 1.70
N SER A 2 -0.62 17.22 0.64
CA SER A 2 -1.60 16.14 0.41
C SER A 2 -0.88 14.85 0.02
N ALA A 3 -1.37 13.70 0.48
CA ALA A 3 -0.77 12.39 0.24
C ALA A 3 -1.16 11.86 -1.16
N ARG A 4 -0.34 12.15 -2.17
CA ARG A 4 -0.51 11.68 -3.56
C ARG A 4 0.38 10.49 -3.92
N GLY A 5 1.27 10.09 -3.02
CA GLY A 5 2.26 9.02 -3.29
C GLY A 5 1.67 7.61 -3.35
N GLY A 6 0.44 7.42 -2.87
CA GLY A 6 -0.20 6.12 -2.76
C GLY A 6 -0.02 5.45 -1.40
N VAL A 7 -0.68 4.31 -1.23
CA VAL A 7 -0.55 3.40 -0.09
C VAL A 7 0.10 2.12 -0.59
N TYR A 8 1.13 1.66 0.13
CA TYR A 8 1.86 0.44 -0.21
C TYR A 8 1.66 -0.59 0.90
N PHE A 9 1.12 -1.74 0.53
CA PHE A 9 1.04 -2.92 1.40
C PHE A 9 2.37 -3.66 1.33
N GLY A 10 3.11 -3.64 2.42
CA GLY A 10 4.34 -4.41 2.59
C GLY A 10 4.21 -5.45 3.70
N GLY A 11 5.10 -6.44 3.69
CA GLY A 11 5.17 -7.50 4.71
C GLY A 11 4.91 -8.89 4.13
N GLY A 12 5.56 -9.90 4.72
CA GLY A 12 5.64 -11.24 4.12
C GLY A 12 4.35 -12.08 4.14
N VAL A 13 3.36 -11.74 4.98
CA VAL A 13 2.10 -12.51 5.05
C VAL A 13 1.10 -12.12 3.96
N LEU A 14 1.17 -10.87 3.49
CA LEU A 14 0.21 -10.28 2.55
C LEU A 14 0.17 -10.99 1.19
N PRO A 15 1.29 -11.38 0.56
CA PRO A 15 1.25 -12.14 -0.70
C PRO A 15 0.48 -13.46 -0.59
N LYS A 16 0.55 -14.15 0.56
CA LYS A 16 -0.19 -15.40 0.80
C LYS A 16 -1.68 -15.17 1.03
N LEU A 17 -2.04 -14.05 1.64
CA LEU A 17 -3.43 -13.66 1.88
C LEU A 17 -4.06 -12.94 0.68
N TRP A 18 -3.27 -12.60 -0.35
CA TRP A 18 -3.73 -11.79 -1.47
C TRP A 18 -4.98 -12.32 -2.17
N PRO A 19 -5.17 -13.63 -2.39
CA PRO A 19 -6.42 -14.14 -2.97
C PRO A 19 -7.66 -13.73 -2.16
N MET A 20 -7.58 -13.79 -0.83
CA MET A 20 -8.69 -13.36 0.05
C MET A 20 -8.89 -11.85 0.02
N VAL A 21 -7.81 -11.08 -0.09
CA VAL A 21 -7.86 -9.61 -0.16
C VAL A 21 -8.43 -9.15 -1.50
N ALA A 22 -8.06 -9.81 -2.59
CA ALA A 22 -8.54 -9.52 -3.94
C ALA A 22 -10.06 -9.70 -4.05
N ASP A 23 -10.62 -10.70 -3.35
CA ASP A 23 -12.07 -10.96 -3.31
C ASP A 23 -12.81 -10.14 -2.23
N SER A 24 -12.11 -9.30 -1.46
CA SER A 24 -12.68 -8.52 -0.37
C SER A 24 -13.16 -7.12 -0.83
N PRO A 25 -14.07 -6.46 -0.09
CA PRO A 25 -14.51 -5.08 -0.37
C PRO A 25 -13.45 -4.04 0.04
N LEU A 26 -12.15 -4.32 -0.11
CA LEU A 26 -11.06 -3.44 0.32
C LEU A 26 -11.17 -2.05 -0.30
N ILE A 27 -11.34 -1.98 -1.62
CA ILE A 27 -11.42 -0.72 -2.36
C ILE A 27 -12.65 0.09 -1.94
N GLU A 28 -13.81 -0.57 -1.88
CA GLU A 28 -15.06 0.06 -1.44
C GLU A 28 -14.93 0.66 -0.04
N ARG A 29 -14.35 -0.09 0.91
CA ARG A 29 -14.14 0.38 2.29
C ARG A 29 -13.08 1.48 2.39
N PHE A 30 -12.06 1.43 1.54
CA PHE A 30 -11.05 2.48 1.46
C PHE A 30 -11.67 3.80 0.98
N ASP A 31 -12.50 3.71 -0.06
CA ASP A 31 -13.16 4.87 -0.69
C ASP A 31 -14.31 5.43 0.15
N ALA A 32 -14.88 4.66 1.07
CA ALA A 32 -15.99 5.05 1.95
C ALA A 32 -15.60 6.13 3.00
N LYS A 33 -15.37 7.37 2.54
CA LYS A 33 -14.92 8.53 3.33
C LYS A 33 -15.81 9.77 3.11
N GLY A 34 -17.06 9.56 2.70
CA GLY A 34 -18.08 10.60 2.53
C GLY A 34 -17.65 11.68 1.54
N ARG A 35 -17.62 12.94 2.00
CA ARG A 35 -17.20 14.08 1.15
C ARG A 35 -15.79 13.93 0.57
N MET A 36 -14.93 13.12 1.18
CA MET A 36 -13.57 12.88 0.70
C MET A 36 -13.45 11.72 -0.29
N THR A 37 -14.52 10.98 -0.56
CA THR A 37 -14.50 9.81 -1.45
C THR A 37 -13.91 10.12 -2.83
N SER A 38 -14.33 11.23 -3.45
CA SER A 38 -13.83 11.64 -4.78
C SER A 38 -12.34 11.99 -4.81
N TRP A 39 -11.78 12.32 -3.64
CA TRP A 39 -10.36 12.60 -3.50
C TRP A 39 -9.58 11.33 -3.18
N ILE A 40 -10.05 10.52 -2.23
CA ILE A 40 -9.38 9.32 -1.74
C ILE A 40 -9.34 8.22 -2.80
N SER A 41 -10.38 8.08 -3.63
CA SER A 41 -10.40 7.07 -4.70
C SER A 41 -9.31 7.25 -5.76
N LYS A 42 -8.65 8.41 -5.79
CA LYS A 42 -7.51 8.69 -6.67
C LYS A 42 -6.17 8.25 -6.08
N ILE A 43 -6.13 7.85 -4.82
CA ILE A 43 -4.90 7.41 -4.16
C ILE A 43 -4.64 5.95 -4.56
N PRO A 44 -3.53 5.64 -5.24
CA PRO A 44 -3.26 4.28 -5.66
C PRO A 44 -2.93 3.39 -4.46
N LEU A 45 -3.56 2.22 -4.41
CA LEU A 45 -3.20 1.13 -3.50
C LEU A 45 -2.30 0.13 -4.24
N LYS A 46 -1.16 -0.24 -3.66
CA LYS A 46 -0.17 -1.13 -4.30
C LYS A 46 0.31 -2.21 -3.34
N LEU A 47 0.45 -3.44 -3.83
CA LEU A 47 1.11 -4.53 -3.09
C LEU A 47 2.59 -4.59 -3.48
N ILE A 48 3.47 -4.66 -2.49
CA ILE A 48 4.89 -4.93 -2.71
C ILE A 48 5.07 -6.45 -2.81
N HIS A 49 5.43 -6.92 -4.00
CA HIS A 49 5.72 -8.34 -4.26
C HIS A 49 7.18 -8.73 -4.01
N ASP A 50 8.03 -7.76 -3.68
CA ASP A 50 9.45 -8.01 -3.51
C ASP A 50 9.82 -8.29 -2.06
N ASP A 51 10.22 -9.54 -1.80
CA ASP A 51 10.59 -10.02 -0.47
C ASP A 51 11.83 -9.34 0.12
N SER A 52 12.66 -8.71 -0.73
CA SER A 52 13.87 -8.00 -0.30
C SER A 52 13.68 -6.49 -0.16
N ALA A 53 12.47 -5.97 -0.38
CA ALA A 53 12.18 -4.53 -0.29
C ALA A 53 12.60 -3.91 1.06
N ALA A 54 12.37 -4.63 2.17
CA ALA A 54 12.76 -4.17 3.50
C ALA A 54 14.29 -4.09 3.66
N LEU A 55 15.02 -5.10 3.19
CA LEU A 55 16.49 -5.14 3.25
C LEU A 55 17.13 -4.05 2.39
N ARG A 56 16.59 -3.79 1.19
CA ARG A 56 17.06 -2.68 0.35
C ARG A 56 16.80 -1.33 0.98
N GLY A 57 15.63 -1.15 1.61
CA GLY A 57 15.34 0.06 2.37
C GLY A 57 16.35 0.27 3.50
N ALA A 58 16.70 -0.80 4.23
CA ALA A 58 17.70 -0.75 5.29
C ALA A 58 19.10 -0.41 4.75
N ALA A 59 19.52 -1.00 3.62
CA ALA A 59 20.80 -0.71 2.98
C ALA A 59 20.90 0.78 2.57
N ILE A 60 19.85 1.30 1.92
CA ILE A 60 19.78 2.73 1.53
C ILE A 60 19.83 3.64 2.76
N ALA A 61 19.12 3.30 3.84
CA ALA A 61 19.08 4.12 5.04
C ALA A 61 20.46 4.20 5.76
N VAL A 62 21.28 3.16 5.63
CA VAL A 62 22.66 3.15 6.16
C VAL A 62 23.62 3.90 5.23
N ASP A 63 23.45 3.80 3.91
CA ASP A 63 24.27 4.50 2.90
C ASP A 63 24.02 6.02 2.86
N GLN A 64 22.83 6.47 3.27
CA GLN A 64 22.46 7.89 3.35
C GLN A 64 22.93 8.60 4.64
N ARG A 65 23.77 7.94 5.44
CA ARG A 65 24.42 8.51 6.64
C ARG A 65 25.84 8.96 6.34
#